data_AF-A0A3N7FZN3-F1
#
_entry.id   AF-A0A3N7FZN3-F1
#
_cell.length_a   1.000
_cell.length_b   1.000
_cell.length_c   1.000
_cell.angle_alpha   90.00
_cell.angle_beta   90.00
_cell.angle_gamma   90.00
#
_symmetry.space_group_name_H-M   'P 1'
#
loop_
_entity.id
_entity.type
_entity.pdbx_description
1 polymer ?
#
loop_
_entity_poly.entity_id
_entity_poly.type
_entity_poly.pdbx_seq_one_letter_code
_entity_poly.pdbx_strand_id
1 'polypeptide(L)'
;MAANFWTSSHYKQLFDQEEVDVVHPLDKEKGITLEDFKIIKTQMAIYIGILAQQVKVRQRVVATAVAYMRRVYTRKSMSEYDPRLAAPTCLYLASKAEESTIQARVLSFYIKKLYSDDKYRYEIKEILEMEMKILEALNFYLVVFHPYRSLPQFLQDAGINDINMTQFLCCNLSTRTFSLLCFFKSWQIFAGCWHK
;
A
#
# COMPACT_ATOMS: atom_id res chain seq x y z
N MET A 1 6.40 2.10 19.78
CA MET A 1 7.06 2.48 18.51
C MET A 1 8.47 1.92 18.55
N ALA A 2 8.78 0.90 17.75
CA ALA A 2 10.17 0.44 17.65
C ALA A 2 10.95 1.47 16.83
N ALA A 3 11.99 2.09 17.41
CA ALA A 3 12.91 2.94 16.67
C ALA A 3 13.74 2.14 15.64
N ASN A 4 13.79 0.81 15.81
CA ASN A 4 14.59 -0.09 15.01
C ASN A 4 13.72 -1.06 14.21
N PHE A 5 13.96 -1.12 12.89
CA PHE A 5 13.28 -2.01 11.95
C PHE A 5 13.38 -3.48 12.36
N TRP A 6 14.56 -3.94 12.78
CA TRP A 6 14.86 -5.34 13.12
C TRP A 6 14.06 -5.90 14.29
N THR A 7 13.67 -5.05 15.25
CA THR A 7 12.85 -5.44 16.40
C THR A 7 11.37 -5.15 16.18
N SER A 8 11.01 -4.54 15.06
CA SER A 8 9.65 -4.09 14.79
C SER A 8 8.72 -5.25 14.41
N SER A 9 7.43 -5.04 14.64
CA SER A 9 6.39 -5.95 14.14
C SER A 9 6.40 -6.06 12.60
N HIS A 10 6.87 -5.02 11.91
CA HIS A 10 7.00 -5.03 10.45
C HIS A 10 7.93 -6.14 9.98
N TYR A 11 9.11 -6.28 10.61
CA TYR A 11 10.07 -7.33 10.26
C TYR A 11 9.51 -8.74 10.48
N LYS A 12 8.75 -8.93 11.57
CA LYS A 12 8.13 -10.22 11.91
C LYS A 12 7.00 -10.63 10.95
N GLN A 13 6.47 -9.70 10.17
CA GLN A 13 5.34 -9.92 9.26
C GLN A 13 5.73 -9.80 7.79
N LEU A 14 7.02 -9.92 7.48
CA LEU A 14 7.48 -10.04 6.11
C LEU A 14 7.07 -11.41 5.56
N PHE A 15 6.45 -11.40 4.39
CA PHE A 15 6.05 -12.59 3.65
C PHE A 15 7.10 -12.92 2.60
N ASP A 16 7.26 -14.20 2.29
CA ASP A 16 8.11 -14.62 1.18
C ASP A 16 7.36 -14.46 -0.17
N GLN A 17 8.06 -14.45 -1.33
CA GLN A 17 7.43 -14.20 -2.66
C GLN A 17 6.18 -15.05 -2.87
N GLU A 18 6.34 -16.30 -2.48
CA GLU A 18 5.47 -17.40 -2.79
C GLU A 18 4.17 -17.29 -1.99
N GLU A 19 4.21 -16.66 -0.81
CA GLU A 19 3.04 -16.43 0.05
C GLU A 19 2.20 -15.24 -0.43
N VAL A 20 2.80 -14.27 -1.13
CA VAL A 20 2.13 -13.06 -1.63
C VAL A 20 1.40 -13.30 -2.95
N ASP A 21 1.88 -14.26 -3.73
CA ASP A 21 1.32 -14.67 -5.02
C ASP A 21 0.35 -15.87 -4.89
N VAL A 22 -0.26 -16.06 -3.73
CA VAL A 22 -1.35 -17.03 -3.54
C VAL A 22 -2.70 -16.33 -3.70
N VAL A 23 -3.55 -16.89 -4.57
CA VAL A 23 -4.97 -16.48 -4.68
C VAL A 23 -5.76 -17.20 -3.59
N HIS A 24 -6.59 -16.44 -2.88
CA HIS A 24 -7.47 -16.99 -1.86
C HIS A 24 -8.38 -18.08 -2.46
N PRO A 25 -8.60 -19.22 -1.78
CA PRO A 25 -9.39 -20.33 -2.34
C PRO A 25 -10.78 -19.90 -2.84
N LEU A 26 -11.46 -19.00 -2.11
CA LEU A 26 -12.75 -18.42 -2.52
C LEU A 26 -12.70 -17.64 -3.84
N ASP A 27 -11.59 -16.94 -4.11
CA ASP A 27 -11.42 -16.19 -5.36
C ASP A 27 -11.05 -17.15 -6.52
N LYS A 28 -10.35 -18.24 -6.21
CA LYS A 28 -10.06 -19.33 -7.16
C LYS A 28 -11.33 -20.08 -7.58
N GLU A 29 -12.24 -20.33 -6.65
CA GLU A 29 -13.56 -20.95 -6.92
C GLU A 29 -14.43 -20.08 -7.86
N LYS A 30 -14.26 -18.76 -7.81
CA LYS A 30 -14.92 -17.82 -8.74
C LYS A 30 -14.23 -17.70 -10.10
N GLY A 31 -13.16 -18.45 -10.33
CA GLY A 31 -12.43 -18.46 -11.60
C GLY A 31 -11.46 -17.29 -11.79
N ILE A 32 -11.11 -16.55 -10.72
CA ILE A 32 -10.11 -15.48 -10.81
C ILE A 32 -8.73 -16.11 -10.99
N THR A 33 -8.05 -15.77 -12.10
CA THR A 33 -6.70 -16.26 -12.34
C THR A 33 -5.65 -15.49 -11.54
N LEU A 34 -4.45 -16.05 -11.40
CA LEU A 34 -3.32 -15.37 -10.77
C LEU A 34 -2.94 -14.07 -11.50
N GLU A 35 -3.11 -14.04 -12.82
CA GLU A 35 -2.82 -12.87 -13.65
C GLU A 35 -3.83 -11.76 -13.39
N ASP A 36 -5.12 -12.10 -13.35
CA ASP A 36 -6.19 -11.15 -13.01
C ASP A 36 -5.96 -10.54 -11.63
N PHE A 37 -5.57 -11.37 -10.65
CA PHE A 37 -5.24 -10.89 -9.31
C PHE A 37 -4.07 -9.89 -9.32
N LYS A 38 -3.03 -10.14 -10.11
CA LYS A 38 -1.89 -9.21 -10.28
C LYS A 38 -2.31 -7.91 -10.97
N ILE A 39 -3.18 -8.00 -11.98
CA ILE A 39 -3.71 -6.84 -12.70
C ILE A 39 -4.57 -5.98 -11.76
N ILE A 40 -5.51 -6.58 -11.03
CA ILE A 40 -6.36 -5.90 -10.05
C ILE A 40 -5.51 -5.21 -9.00
N LYS A 41 -4.52 -5.90 -8.42
CA LYS A 41 -3.61 -5.30 -7.43
C LYS A 41 -2.89 -4.07 -8.00
N THR A 42 -2.43 -4.16 -9.25
CA THR A 42 -1.73 -3.07 -9.93
C THR A 42 -2.66 -1.89 -10.21
N GLN A 43 -3.86 -2.15 -10.72
CA GLN A 43 -4.87 -1.13 -11.00
C GLN A 43 -5.29 -0.39 -9.73
N MET A 44 -5.49 -1.10 -8.63
CA MET A 44 -5.84 -0.48 -7.35
C MET A 44 -4.69 0.36 -6.77
N ALA A 45 -3.44 -0.05 -6.96
CA ALA A 45 -2.29 0.79 -6.58
C ALA A 45 -2.24 2.10 -7.38
N ILE A 46 -2.53 2.04 -8.69
CA ILE A 46 -2.66 3.23 -9.54
C ILE A 46 -3.81 4.11 -9.03
N TYR A 47 -4.96 3.51 -8.69
CA TYR A 47 -6.12 4.22 -8.17
C TYR A 47 -5.81 4.98 -6.87
N ILE A 48 -5.11 4.34 -5.93
CA ILE A 48 -4.61 5.00 -4.70
C ILE A 48 -3.70 6.18 -5.05
N GLY A 49 -2.79 6.01 -6.02
CA GLY A 49 -1.90 7.07 -6.47
C GLY A 49 -2.63 8.28 -7.04
N ILE A 50 -3.64 8.05 -7.89
CA ILE A 50 -4.47 9.13 -8.46
C ILE A 50 -5.23 9.86 -7.35
N LEU A 51 -5.88 9.13 -6.44
CA LEU A 51 -6.58 9.72 -5.29
C LEU A 51 -5.62 10.55 -4.41
N ALA A 52 -4.44 10.02 -4.13
CA ALA A 52 -3.43 10.70 -3.33
C ALA A 52 -2.95 12.00 -3.97
N GLN A 53 -2.80 12.04 -5.29
CA GLN A 53 -2.46 13.27 -6.03
C GLN A 53 -3.57 14.32 -5.89
N GLN A 54 -4.84 13.91 -5.97
CA GLN A 54 -5.97 14.83 -5.79
C GLN A 54 -6.03 15.43 -4.37
N VAL A 55 -5.75 14.61 -3.36
CA VAL A 55 -5.75 15.01 -1.94
C VAL A 55 -4.42 15.69 -1.53
N LYS A 56 -3.41 15.72 -2.42
CA LYS A 56 -2.08 16.31 -2.20
C LYS A 56 -1.35 15.74 -0.97
N VAL A 57 -1.39 14.42 -0.80
CA VAL A 57 -0.69 13.77 0.33
C VAL A 57 0.75 13.41 -0.01
N ARG A 58 1.58 13.27 1.03
CA ARG A 58 2.99 12.90 0.89
C ARG A 58 3.13 11.48 0.33
N GLN A 59 4.18 11.24 -0.46
CA GLN A 59 4.47 9.93 -1.06
C GLN A 59 4.57 8.80 -0.02
N ARG A 60 5.06 9.10 1.19
CA ARG A 60 5.13 8.15 2.30
C ARG A 60 3.75 7.58 2.65
N VAL A 61 2.71 8.42 2.66
CA VAL A 61 1.32 7.99 2.93
C VAL A 61 0.81 7.07 1.83
N VAL A 62 1.14 7.36 0.58
CA VAL A 62 0.78 6.52 -0.57
C VAL A 62 1.44 5.14 -0.45
N ALA A 63 2.71 5.10 -0.08
CA ALA A 63 3.45 3.86 0.12
C ALA A 63 2.86 3.01 1.26
N THR A 64 2.50 3.63 2.39
CA THR A 64 1.80 2.93 3.49
C THR A 64 0.45 2.37 3.03
N ALA A 65 -0.32 3.15 2.26
CA ALA A 65 -1.64 2.73 1.79
C ALA A 65 -1.56 1.53 0.84
N VAL A 66 -0.60 1.55 -0.10
CA VAL A 66 -0.34 0.43 -1.01
C VAL A 66 0.13 -0.81 -0.24
N ALA A 67 0.96 -0.63 0.80
CA ALA A 67 1.39 -1.73 1.65
C ALA A 67 0.22 -2.37 2.42
N TYR A 68 -0.68 -1.56 2.99
CA TYR A 68 -1.90 -2.05 3.66
C TYR A 68 -2.79 -2.83 2.71
N MET A 69 -3.10 -2.27 1.54
CA MET A 69 -3.92 -2.92 0.53
C MET A 69 -3.37 -4.32 0.22
N ARG A 70 -2.06 -4.43 -0.03
CA ARG A 70 -1.43 -5.71 -0.36
C ARG A 70 -1.53 -6.71 0.79
N ARG A 71 -1.24 -6.28 2.03
CA ARG A 71 -1.34 -7.14 3.22
C ARG A 71 -2.76 -7.65 3.47
N VAL A 72 -3.77 -6.82 3.24
CA VAL A 72 -5.19 -7.21 3.38
C VAL A 72 -5.52 -8.33 2.41
N TYR A 73 -5.16 -8.17 1.12
CA TYR A 73 -5.49 -9.16 0.09
C TYR A 73 -4.64 -10.42 0.08
N THR A 74 -3.56 -10.48 0.87
CA THR A 74 -2.88 -11.75 1.18
C THR A 74 -3.72 -12.62 2.14
N ARG A 75 -4.59 -12.01 2.95
CA ARG A 75 -5.34 -12.70 4.02
C ARG A 75 -6.84 -12.78 3.79
N LYS A 76 -7.39 -11.85 3.02
CA LYS A 76 -8.83 -11.71 2.76
C LYS A 76 -9.10 -11.82 1.27
N SER A 77 -10.26 -12.36 0.93
CA SER A 77 -10.70 -12.48 -0.46
C SER A 77 -11.11 -11.12 -1.03
N MET A 78 -10.86 -10.91 -2.33
CA MET A 78 -11.32 -9.74 -3.10
C MET A 78 -12.86 -9.69 -3.18
N SER A 79 -13.48 -10.84 -2.97
CA SER A 79 -14.92 -11.02 -2.93
C SER A 79 -15.59 -10.43 -1.68
N GLU A 80 -14.95 -10.56 -0.52
CA GLU A 80 -15.47 -10.04 0.74
C GLU A 80 -15.17 -8.53 0.90
N TYR A 81 -14.01 -8.10 0.38
CA TYR A 81 -13.50 -6.75 0.53
C TYR A 81 -13.43 -6.15 -0.86
N ASP A 82 -14.38 -5.27 -1.19
CA ASP A 82 -14.40 -4.63 -2.51
C ASP A 82 -13.12 -3.80 -2.71
N PRO A 83 -12.27 -4.13 -3.71
CA PRO A 83 -11.03 -3.40 -3.98
C PRO A 83 -11.23 -1.91 -4.21
N ARG A 84 -12.38 -1.50 -4.75
CA ARG A 84 -12.69 -0.09 -5.02
C ARG A 84 -12.97 0.71 -3.75
N LEU A 85 -13.55 0.09 -2.73
CA LEU A 85 -13.78 0.71 -1.41
C LEU A 85 -12.56 0.55 -0.50
N ALA A 86 -11.88 -0.60 -0.57
CA ALA A 86 -10.71 -0.88 0.26
C ALA A 86 -9.53 0.03 -0.07
N ALA A 87 -9.29 0.34 -1.35
CA ALA A 87 -8.20 1.23 -1.78
C ALA A 87 -8.25 2.63 -1.14
N PRO A 88 -9.35 3.41 -1.25
CA PRO A 88 -9.45 4.71 -0.59
C PRO A 88 -9.43 4.57 0.93
N THR A 89 -10.05 3.53 1.49
CA THR A 89 -10.04 3.30 2.93
C THR A 89 -8.62 3.02 3.46
N CYS A 90 -7.79 2.29 2.71
CA CYS A 90 -6.37 2.11 3.02
C CYS A 90 -5.62 3.44 3.02
N LEU A 91 -5.93 4.34 2.07
CA LEU A 91 -5.35 5.69 2.01
C LEU A 91 -5.77 6.55 3.21
N TYR A 92 -7.05 6.45 3.61
CA TYR A 92 -7.57 7.12 4.80
C TYR A 92 -6.87 6.63 6.08
N LEU A 93 -6.79 5.31 6.27
CA LEU A 93 -6.13 4.71 7.42
C LEU A 93 -4.63 5.05 7.47
N ALA A 94 -3.96 4.96 6.32
CA ALA A 94 -2.55 5.35 6.16
C ALA A 94 -2.31 6.81 6.56
N SER A 95 -3.20 7.71 6.15
CA SER A 95 -3.07 9.13 6.52
C SER A 95 -3.11 9.34 8.03
N LYS A 96 -3.97 8.61 8.75
CA LYS A 96 -4.04 8.66 10.21
C LYS A 96 -2.78 8.08 10.86
N ALA A 97 -2.26 6.97 10.33
CA ALA A 97 -1.06 6.32 10.85
C ALA A 97 0.22 7.15 10.65
N GLU A 98 0.30 7.91 9.55
CA GLU A 98 1.44 8.78 9.21
C GLU A 98 1.20 10.26 9.58
N GLU A 99 0.27 10.51 10.52
CA GLU A 99 -0.04 11.83 11.08
C GLU A 99 -0.36 12.91 10.01
N SER A 100 -0.99 12.50 8.90
CA SER A 100 -1.52 13.39 7.87
C SER A 100 -3.03 13.56 8.01
N THR A 101 -3.50 14.81 7.91
CA THR A 101 -4.91 15.15 8.10
C THR A 101 -5.72 15.00 6.81
N ILE A 102 -6.16 13.78 6.48
CA ILE A 102 -7.21 13.57 5.45
C ILE A 102 -8.57 13.43 6.14
N GLN A 103 -9.57 14.18 5.69
CA GLN A 103 -10.95 14.02 6.15
C GLN A 103 -11.70 13.03 5.25
N ALA A 104 -12.50 12.14 5.83
CA ALA A 104 -13.29 11.16 5.07
C ALA A 104 -14.27 11.81 4.07
N ARG A 105 -14.78 13.01 4.38
CA ARG A 105 -15.63 13.81 3.48
C ARG A 105 -14.94 14.14 2.16
N VAL A 106 -13.67 14.55 2.24
CA VAL A 106 -12.85 14.92 1.08
C VAL A 106 -12.61 13.69 0.21
N LEU A 107 -12.34 12.54 0.85
CA LEU A 107 -12.13 11.29 0.13
C LEU A 107 -13.40 10.82 -0.59
N SER A 108 -14.55 10.82 0.08
CA SER A 108 -15.85 10.49 -0.55
C SER A 108 -16.16 11.41 -1.74
N PHE A 109 -15.83 12.71 -1.63
CA PHE A 109 -15.98 13.65 -2.73
C PHE A 109 -15.12 13.29 -3.95
N TYR A 110 -13.84 12.98 -3.76
CA TYR A 110 -12.95 12.61 -4.87
C TYR A 110 -13.30 11.26 -5.50
N ILE A 111 -13.77 10.29 -4.71
CA ILE A 111 -14.27 9.02 -5.23
C ILE A 111 -15.46 9.27 -6.18
N LYS A 112 -16.44 10.07 -5.74
CA LYS A 112 -17.60 10.46 -6.56
C LYS A 112 -17.22 11.25 -7.81
N LYS A 113 -16.14 12.03 -7.74
CA LYS A 113 -15.63 12.78 -8.90
C LYS A 113 -14.96 11.86 -9.93
N LEU A 114 -14.28 10.81 -9.49
CA LEU A 114 -13.59 9.86 -10.37
C LEU A 114 -14.55 8.88 -11.04
N TYR A 115 -15.65 8.51 -10.36
CA TYR A 115 -16.68 7.63 -10.90
C TYR A 115 -18.01 8.37 -11.01
N SER A 116 -18.42 8.64 -12.25
CA SER A 116 -19.72 9.26 -12.56
C SER A 116 -20.91 8.32 -12.35
N ASP A 117 -20.66 7.02 -12.20
CA ASP A 117 -21.68 5.99 -12.08
C ASP A 117 -22.20 5.89 -10.64
N ASP A 118 -23.53 5.92 -10.48
CA ASP A 118 -24.23 5.93 -9.19
C ASP A 118 -23.93 4.68 -8.36
N LYS A 119 -23.55 3.57 -9.01
CA LYS A 119 -23.24 2.29 -8.35
C LYS A 119 -22.01 2.34 -7.44
N TYR A 120 -21.11 3.30 -7.63
CA TYR A 120 -19.85 3.40 -6.86
C TYR A 120 -19.82 4.62 -5.93
N ARG A 121 -21.00 5.14 -5.58
CA ARG A 121 -21.14 6.25 -4.63
C ARG A 121 -21.07 5.73 -3.20
N TYR A 122 -19.85 5.53 -2.71
CA TYR A 122 -19.66 5.15 -1.31
C TYR A 122 -19.93 6.31 -0.35
N GLU A 123 -20.74 6.04 0.67
CA GLU A 123 -20.96 6.93 1.79
C GLU A 123 -19.79 6.91 2.78
N ILE A 124 -19.71 7.94 3.62
CA ILE A 124 -18.70 8.01 4.68
C ILE A 124 -18.84 6.83 5.65
N LYS A 125 -20.08 6.36 5.90
CA LYS A 125 -20.34 5.22 6.77
C LYS A 125 -19.66 3.96 6.27
N GLU A 126 -19.77 3.66 4.98
CA GLU A 126 -19.15 2.48 4.36
C GLU A 126 -17.62 2.53 4.43
N ILE A 127 -17.03 3.72 4.25
CA ILE A 127 -15.58 3.92 4.42
C ILE A 127 -15.16 3.62 5.86
N LEU A 128 -15.92 4.09 6.85
CA LEU A 128 -15.61 3.87 8.27
C LEU A 128 -15.83 2.40 8.69
N GLU A 129 -16.86 1.75 8.18
CA GLU A 129 -17.08 0.31 8.40
C GLU A 129 -15.95 -0.51 7.78
N MET A 130 -15.55 -0.17 6.55
CA MET A 130 -14.43 -0.84 5.87
C MET A 130 -13.11 -0.61 6.61
N GLU A 131 -12.95 0.56 7.23
CA GLU A 131 -11.74 0.88 8.00
C GLU A 131 -11.53 -0.12 9.14
N MET A 132 -12.59 -0.42 9.89
CA MET A 132 -12.54 -1.37 11.00
C MET A 132 -12.19 -2.78 10.53
N LYS A 133 -12.75 -3.24 9.41
CA LYS A 133 -12.41 -4.58 8.90
C LYS A 133 -10.97 -4.63 8.35
N ILE A 134 -10.46 -3.55 7.76
CA ILE A 134 -9.05 -3.46 7.32
C ILE A 134 -8.11 -3.52 8.52
N LEU A 135 -8.43 -2.80 9.60
CA LEU A 135 -7.66 -2.83 10.85
C LEU A 135 -7.55 -4.25 11.42
N GLU A 136 -8.67 -4.97 11.42
CA GLU A 136 -8.72 -6.36 11.84
C GLU A 136 -7.90 -7.27 10.92
N ALA A 137 -8.03 -7.13 9.59
CA ALA A 137 -7.26 -7.92 8.63
C ALA A 137 -5.73 -7.70 8.76
N LEU A 138 -5.32 -6.48 9.13
CA LEU A 138 -3.93 -6.11 9.40
C LEU A 138 -3.46 -6.51 10.80
N ASN A 139 -4.31 -7.11 11.65
CA ASN A 139 -4.04 -7.35 13.08
C ASN A 139 -3.50 -6.10 13.80
N PHE A 140 -3.98 -4.91 13.44
CA PHE A 140 -3.56 -3.62 14.00
C PHE A 140 -2.05 -3.28 13.83
N TYR A 141 -1.33 -3.95 12.93
CA TYR A 141 0.07 -3.64 12.63
C TYR A 141 0.19 -2.53 11.58
N LEU A 142 0.06 -1.29 12.05
CA LEU A 142 0.03 -0.08 11.23
C LEU A 142 1.43 0.50 10.92
N VAL A 143 2.45 0.18 11.71
CA VAL A 143 3.79 0.75 11.48
C VAL A 143 4.44 0.07 10.27
N VAL A 144 4.69 0.85 9.21
CA VAL A 144 5.43 0.41 8.02
C VAL A 144 6.71 1.24 7.90
N PHE A 145 7.83 0.56 7.73
CA PHE A 145 9.11 1.21 7.48
C PHE A 145 9.33 1.33 5.98
N HIS A 146 9.68 2.52 5.53
CA HIS A 146 9.97 2.80 4.13
C HIS A 146 11.45 3.14 3.93
N PRO A 147 12.10 2.62 2.88
CA PRO A 147 13.51 2.91 2.58
C PRO A 147 13.76 4.32 2.05
N TYR A 148 12.77 5.23 2.03
CA TYR A 148 12.92 6.59 1.47
C TYR A 148 14.03 7.43 2.14
N ARG A 149 14.37 7.13 3.40
CA ARG A 149 15.46 7.84 4.10
C ARG A 149 16.84 7.39 3.63
N SER A 150 17.00 6.10 3.34
CA SER A 150 18.29 5.49 2.98
C SER A 150 18.53 5.51 1.47
N LEU A 151 17.47 5.60 0.67
CA LEU A 151 17.53 5.53 -0.79
C LEU A 151 18.40 6.63 -1.45
N PRO A 152 18.39 7.91 -0.99
CA PRO A 152 19.29 8.93 -1.52
C PRO A 152 20.77 8.61 -1.29
N GLN A 153 21.12 8.05 -0.11
CA GLN A 153 22.49 7.62 0.20
C GLN A 153 22.91 6.47 -0.70
N PHE A 154 22.04 5.46 -0.90
CA PHE A 154 22.31 4.36 -1.82
C PHE A 154 22.50 4.81 -3.27
N LEU A 155 21.70 5.76 -3.75
CA LEU A 155 21.84 6.27 -5.12
C LEU A 155 23.11 7.10 -5.30
N GLN A 156 23.50 7.86 -4.27
CA GLN A 156 24.77 8.59 -4.25
C GLN A 156 25.96 7.62 -4.29
N ASP A 157 25.93 6.55 -3.48
CA ASP A 157 26.96 5.51 -3.47
C ASP A 157 27.03 4.74 -4.80
N ALA A 158 25.89 4.58 -5.48
CA ALA A 158 25.79 3.96 -6.81
C ALA A 158 26.19 4.91 -7.97
N GLY A 159 26.53 6.17 -7.68
CA GLY A 159 26.92 7.17 -8.68
C GLY A 159 25.76 7.70 -9.53
N ILE A 160 24.51 7.47 -9.12
CA ILE A 160 23.30 7.94 -9.82
C ILE A 160 22.83 9.24 -9.17
N ASN A 161 23.32 10.38 -9.68
CA ASN A 161 23.08 11.70 -9.08
C ASN A 161 21.88 12.45 -9.70
N ASP A 162 21.15 11.85 -10.64
CA ASP A 162 20.03 12.51 -11.30
C ASP A 162 18.81 12.59 -10.38
N ILE A 163 18.59 13.78 -9.80
CA ILE A 163 17.48 14.12 -8.87
C ILE A 163 16.12 13.74 -9.48
N ASN A 164 15.96 13.93 -10.79
CA ASN A 164 14.74 13.59 -11.53
C ASN A 164 14.53 12.07 -11.63
N MET A 165 15.60 11.29 -11.81
CA MET A 165 15.57 9.82 -11.82
C MET A 165 15.28 9.28 -10.42
N THR A 166 15.82 9.90 -9.37
CA THR A 166 15.56 9.55 -7.97
C THR A 166 14.10 9.77 -7.57
N GLN A 167 13.52 10.89 -7.99
CA GLN A 167 12.12 11.22 -7.74
C GLN A 167 11.19 10.34 -8.59
N PHE A 168 11.56 10.10 -9.85
CA PHE A 168 10.86 9.18 -10.75
C PHE A 168 10.93 7.72 -10.29
N LEU A 169 12.07 7.23 -9.78
CA LEU A 169 12.22 5.92 -9.17
C LEU A 169 11.41 5.83 -7.88
N CYS A 170 11.44 6.83 -6.99
CA CYS A 170 10.60 6.84 -5.78
C CYS A 170 9.10 6.79 -6.09
N CYS A 171 8.66 7.49 -7.13
CA CYS A 171 7.26 7.52 -7.58
C CYS A 171 6.87 6.23 -8.33
N ASN A 172 7.69 5.71 -9.24
CA ASN A 172 7.40 4.51 -10.04
C ASN A 172 7.70 3.18 -9.32
N LEU A 173 8.60 3.18 -8.32
CA LEU A 173 8.75 2.03 -7.41
C LEU A 173 7.40 1.75 -6.76
N SER A 174 6.67 2.77 -6.32
CA SER A 174 5.42 2.62 -5.56
C SER A 174 4.40 1.66 -6.22
N THR A 175 4.40 1.53 -7.54
CA THR A 175 3.38 0.78 -8.28
C THR A 175 3.86 -0.59 -8.77
N ARG A 176 5.13 -0.75 -9.19
CA ARG A 176 5.66 -2.04 -9.68
C ARG A 176 6.81 -2.63 -8.86
N THR A 177 7.80 -1.84 -8.44
CA THR A 177 9.08 -2.36 -7.91
C THR A 177 9.23 -2.30 -6.39
N PHE A 178 8.46 -1.47 -5.68
CA PHE A 178 8.33 -1.48 -4.21
C PHE A 178 7.66 -2.77 -3.71
N SER A 179 7.06 -3.52 -4.66
CA SER A 179 6.65 -4.91 -4.52
C SER A 179 7.75 -5.82 -4.01
N LEU A 180 9.01 -5.54 -4.35
CA LEU A 180 10.19 -6.26 -3.86
C LEU A 180 10.73 -5.64 -2.57
N LEU A 181 10.75 -4.31 -2.44
CA LEU A 181 11.40 -3.63 -1.31
C LEU A 181 10.68 -3.70 0.04
N CYS A 182 9.35 -3.79 0.07
CA CYS A 182 8.60 -3.78 1.34
C CYS A 182 8.09 -5.15 1.80
N PHE A 183 8.20 -6.18 0.96
CA PHE A 183 7.72 -7.51 1.27
C PHE A 183 8.86 -8.53 1.43
N PHE A 184 9.99 -8.37 0.72
CA PHE A 184 11.03 -9.39 0.71
C PHE A 184 12.07 -9.21 1.79
N LYS A 185 12.25 -10.26 2.60
CA LYS A 185 13.39 -10.43 3.51
C LYS A 185 14.72 -10.09 2.81
N SER A 186 14.95 -10.59 1.61
CA SER A 186 16.26 -10.49 0.92
C SER A 186 16.73 -9.05 0.66
N TRP A 187 15.85 -8.16 0.21
CA TRP A 187 16.23 -6.77 -0.09
C TRP A 187 16.29 -5.87 1.15
N GLN A 188 15.40 -6.09 2.12
CA GLN A 188 15.44 -5.35 3.39
C GLN A 188 16.61 -5.79 4.29
N ILE A 189 17.05 -7.05 4.18
CA ILE A 189 18.31 -7.51 4.80
C ILE A 189 19.50 -6.83 4.14
N PHE A 190 19.51 -6.67 2.81
CA PHE A 190 20.60 -6.00 2.10
C PHE A 190 20.69 -4.50 2.45
N ALA A 191 19.56 -3.79 2.47
CA ALA A 191 19.50 -2.38 2.88
C ALA A 191 19.70 -2.17 4.39
N GLY A 192 19.29 -3.13 5.22
CA GLY A 192 19.43 -3.07 6.67
C GLY A 192 20.82 -3.44 7.19
N CYS A 193 21.55 -4.34 6.51
CA CYS A 193 22.92 -4.73 6.88
C CYS A 193 23.92 -3.56 6.77
N TRP A 194 23.62 -2.55 5.95
CA TRP A 194 24.45 -1.36 5.80
C TRP A 194 24.15 -0.25 6.82
N HIS A 195 23.13 -0.41 7.67
CA HIS A 195 22.79 0.54 8.73
C HIS A 195 23.46 0.19 10.07
N LYS A 196 24.57 -0.55 10.02
CA LYS A 196 25.46 -0.85 11.16
C LYS A 196 26.82 -0.20 10.98
#